data_AF-A0A1M4N2L8-F1
#
_entry.id   AF-A0A1M4N2L8-F1
#
_cell.length_a   1.000
_cell.length_b   1.000
_cell.length_c   1.000
_cell.angle_alpha   90.00
_cell.angle_beta   90.00
_cell.angle_gamma   90.00
#
_symmetry.space_group_name_H-M   'P 1'
#
loop_
_entity.id
_entity.type
_entity.pdbx_description
1 polymer ?
#
loop_
_entity_poly.entity_id
_entity_poly.type
_entity_poly.pdbx_seq_one_letter_code
_entity_poly.pdbx_strand_id
1 'polypeptide(L)'
;MIDATKASDLRMYSATTNVTSASTKHQQLKEATQAFEALFMQQVMKTARETSLGEDLLGGSSVDTMQSLLDEKMTQIGASHTGLGIGAALYKQFAQFVPGGDK
;
A
#
# COMPACT_ATOMS: atom_id res chain seq x y z
N MET A 1 -0.79 41.16 33.34
CA MET A 1 0.31 40.50 32.62
C MET A 1 -0.10 39.06 32.38
N ILE A 2 -0.52 38.71 31.16
CA ILE A 2 -0.80 37.31 30.81
C ILE A 2 0.55 36.69 30.47
N ASP A 3 0.92 35.69 31.27
CA ASP A 3 2.23 35.07 31.37
C ASP A 3 2.64 34.35 30.06
N ALA A 4 3.85 34.65 29.59
CA ALA A 4 4.47 34.05 28.40
C ALA A 4 4.66 32.53 28.52
N THR A 5 4.65 32.00 29.74
CA THR A 5 4.80 30.57 30.04
C THR A 5 3.63 29.74 29.49
N LYS A 6 2.37 30.18 29.72
CA LYS A 6 1.16 29.46 29.25
C LYS A 6 1.04 29.41 27.72
N ALA A 7 1.53 30.45 27.04
CA ALA A 7 1.52 30.52 25.58
C ALA A 7 2.54 29.55 24.94
N SER A 8 3.60 29.23 25.66
CA SER A 8 4.65 28.28 25.24
C SER A 8 4.16 26.84 25.32
N ASP A 9 3.46 26.49 26.40
CA ASP A 9 2.87 25.14 26.60
C ASP A 9 1.80 24.80 25.55
N LEU A 10 0.95 25.77 25.18
CA LEU A 10 -0.08 25.60 24.16
C LEU A 10 0.51 25.40 22.75
N ARG A 11 1.64 26.04 22.46
CA ARG A 11 2.39 25.85 21.19
C ARG A 11 3.08 24.49 21.15
N MET A 12 3.62 24.03 22.28
CA MET A 12 4.25 22.71 22.36
C MET A 12 3.21 21.59 22.13
N TYR A 13 2.05 21.67 22.79
CA TYR A 13 0.98 20.66 22.68
C TYR A 13 0.37 20.57 21.26
N SER A 14 0.18 21.73 20.60
CA SER A 14 -0.32 21.76 19.21
C SER A 14 0.72 21.27 18.20
N ALA A 15 2.01 21.46 18.47
CA ALA A 15 3.08 20.89 17.64
C ALA A 15 3.16 19.36 17.76
N THR A 16 3.10 18.78 18.96
CA THR A 16 3.14 17.31 19.14
C THR A 16 1.93 16.60 18.55
N THR A 17 0.73 17.19 18.66
CA THR A 17 -0.49 16.64 18.05
C THR A 17 -0.44 16.66 16.52
N ASN A 18 0.06 17.74 15.92
CA ASN A 18 0.25 17.81 14.46
C ASN A 18 1.28 16.79 13.96
N VAL A 19 2.45 16.68 14.59
CA VAL A 19 3.51 15.73 14.19
C VAL A 19 3.03 14.28 14.30
N THR A 20 2.33 13.92 15.37
CA THR A 20 1.77 12.57 15.54
C THR A 20 0.73 12.27 14.45
N SER A 21 -0.14 13.24 14.13
CA SER A 21 -1.15 13.07 13.09
C SER A 21 -0.55 12.93 11.68
N ALA A 22 0.54 13.64 11.39
CA ALA A 22 1.26 13.54 10.13
C ALA A 22 1.95 12.18 9.99
N SER A 23 2.64 11.73 11.04
CA SER A 23 3.28 10.40 11.10
C SER A 23 2.27 9.28 10.81
N THR A 24 1.09 9.33 11.45
CA THR A 24 0.02 8.35 11.22
C THR A 24 -0.46 8.35 9.77
N LYS A 25 -0.65 9.54 9.16
CA LYS A 25 -1.08 9.63 7.76
C LYS A 25 -0.02 9.11 6.78
N HIS A 26 1.27 9.36 7.06
CA HIS A 26 2.36 8.79 6.26
C HIS A 26 2.40 7.25 6.34
N GLN A 27 2.15 6.69 7.52
CA GLN A 27 2.06 5.24 7.68
C GLN A 27 0.88 4.67 6.90
N GLN A 28 -0.31 5.26 7.03
CA GLN A 28 -1.50 4.84 6.27
C GLN A 28 -1.29 4.91 4.76
N LEU A 29 -0.64 5.97 4.26
CA LEU A 29 -0.33 6.09 2.84
C LEU A 29 0.63 4.98 2.37
N LYS A 30 1.64 4.65 3.19
CA LYS A 30 2.58 3.57 2.90
C LYS A 30 1.87 2.21 2.81
N GLU A 31 1.03 1.90 3.78
CA GLU A 31 0.25 0.65 3.81
C GLU A 31 -0.72 0.57 2.62
N ALA A 32 -1.44 1.66 2.32
CA ALA A 32 -2.37 1.70 1.20
C ALA A 32 -1.69 1.53 -0.16
N THR A 33 -0.53 2.16 -0.36
CA THR A 33 0.23 2.04 -1.63
C THR A 33 0.85 0.66 -1.82
N GLN A 34 1.26 -0.01 -0.73
CA GLN A 34 1.69 -1.42 -0.76
C GLN A 34 0.52 -2.37 -1.09
N ALA A 35 -0.64 -2.16 -0.46
CA ALA A 35 -1.83 -2.96 -0.75
C ALA A 35 -2.31 -2.78 -2.20
N PHE A 36 -2.25 -1.56 -2.73
CA PHE A 36 -2.55 -1.29 -4.13
C PHE A 36 -1.65 -2.07 -5.09
N GLU A 37 -0.33 -2.09 -4.85
CA GLU A 37 0.62 -2.84 -5.67
C GLU A 37 0.30 -4.34 -5.71
N ALA A 38 -0.09 -4.92 -4.57
CA ALA A 38 -0.51 -6.31 -4.50
C ALA A 38 -1.74 -6.59 -5.37
N LEU A 39 -2.80 -5.77 -5.24
CA LEU A 39 -4.01 -5.88 -6.05
C LEU A 39 -3.73 -5.67 -7.54
N PHE A 40 -2.89 -4.69 -7.87
CA PHE A 40 -2.49 -4.43 -9.25
C PHE A 40 -1.77 -5.63 -9.85
N MET A 41 -0.82 -6.24 -9.12
CA MET A 41 -0.11 -7.43 -9.58
C MET A 41 -1.06 -8.62 -9.77
N GLN A 42 -2.00 -8.82 -8.85
CA GLN A 42 -3.04 -9.83 -8.99
C GLN A 42 -3.87 -9.62 -10.27
N GLN A 43 -4.25 -8.37 -10.55
CA GLN A 43 -5.01 -8.03 -11.75
C GLN A 43 -4.18 -8.22 -13.03
N VAL A 44 -2.91 -7.81 -13.05
CA VAL A 44 -2.00 -8.03 -14.18
C VAL A 44 -1.86 -9.53 -14.47
N MET A 45 -1.65 -10.34 -13.44
CA MET A 45 -1.55 -11.81 -13.58
C MET A 45 -2.87 -12.44 -14.03
N LYS A 46 -4.02 -11.92 -13.57
CA LYS A 46 -5.35 -12.35 -14.02
C LYS A 46 -5.54 -12.05 -15.51
N THR A 47 -5.31 -10.80 -15.94
CA THR A 47 -5.46 -10.40 -17.34
C THR A 47 -4.45 -11.11 -18.26
N ALA A 48 -3.22 -11.34 -17.81
CA ALA A 48 -2.24 -12.13 -18.57
C ALA A 48 -2.73 -13.56 -18.85
N ARG A 49 -3.45 -14.19 -17.91
CA ARG A 49 -4.08 -15.50 -18.08
C ARG A 49 -5.32 -15.45 -18.98
N GLU A 50 -6.16 -14.44 -18.81
CA GLU A 50 -7.34 -14.22 -19.68
C GLU A 50 -6.93 -13.97 -21.15
N THR A 51 -5.73 -13.41 -21.36
CA THR A 51 -5.15 -13.17 -22.69
C THR A 51 -4.40 -14.39 -23.24
N SER A 52 -4.31 -15.48 -22.47
CA SER A 52 -3.69 -16.75 -22.89
C SER A 52 -4.45 -17.35 -24.09
N LEU A 53 -3.72 -18.08 -24.93
CA LEU A 53 -4.13 -18.57 -26.25
C LEU A 53 -5.32 -19.55 -26.19
N GLY A 54 -6.55 -19.03 -26.08
CA GLY A 54 -7.82 -19.73 -26.31
C GLY A 54 -8.30 -20.68 -25.19
N GLU A 55 -9.61 -20.60 -24.89
CA GLU A 55 -10.34 -21.47 -23.94
C GLU A 55 -10.11 -22.98 -24.15
N ASP A 56 -9.82 -23.40 -25.39
CA ASP A 56 -9.78 -24.81 -25.79
C ASP A 56 -8.44 -25.52 -25.45
N LEU A 57 -7.37 -24.77 -25.17
CA LEU A 57 -6.05 -25.35 -24.86
C LEU A 57 -5.75 -25.46 -23.36
N LEU A 58 -6.37 -24.62 -22.53
CA LEU A 58 -6.22 -24.62 -21.07
C LEU A 58 -7.55 -24.81 -20.31
N GLY A 59 -8.65 -25.09 -21.01
CA GLY A 59 -9.94 -25.35 -20.38
C GLY A 59 -9.98 -26.72 -19.70
N GLY A 60 -10.25 -26.76 -18.39
CA GLY A 60 -10.50 -28.01 -17.67
C GLY A 60 -10.28 -27.91 -16.15
N SER A 61 -10.84 -28.88 -15.39
CA SER A 61 -10.76 -28.94 -13.92
C SER A 61 -9.33 -29.00 -13.35
N SER A 62 -8.36 -29.42 -14.16
CA SER A 62 -6.93 -29.39 -13.81
C SER A 62 -6.39 -27.97 -13.68
N VAL A 63 -6.85 -27.03 -14.50
CA VAL A 63 -6.44 -25.61 -14.41
C VAL A 63 -7.06 -24.95 -13.19
N ASP A 64 -8.32 -25.23 -12.88
CA ASP A 64 -8.97 -24.76 -11.64
C ASP A 64 -8.22 -25.25 -10.39
N THR A 65 -7.77 -26.51 -10.39
CA THR A 65 -6.99 -27.07 -9.28
C THR A 65 -5.64 -26.38 -9.14
N MET A 66 -4.92 -26.17 -10.25
CA MET A 66 -3.65 -25.43 -10.24
C MET A 66 -3.84 -23.97 -9.80
N GLN A 67 -4.97 -23.35 -10.16
CA GLN A 67 -5.34 -22.00 -9.77
C GLN A 67 -5.52 -21.88 -8.25
N SER A 68 -6.26 -22.82 -7.63
CA SER A 68 -6.44 -22.84 -6.18
C SER A 68 -5.12 -23.08 -5.42
N LEU A 69 -4.27 -23.99 -5.91
CA LEU A 69 -2.97 -24.25 -5.30
C LEU A 69 -2.02 -23.06 -5.44
N LEU A 70 -2.05 -22.36 -6.59
CA LEU A 70 -1.28 -21.14 -6.80
C LEU A 70 -1.75 -20.01 -5.88
N ASP A 71 -3.06 -19.85 -5.70
CA ASP A 71 -3.63 -18.82 -4.81
C ASP A 71 -3.26 -19.07 -3.34
N GLU A 72 -3.30 -20.34 -2.91
CA GLU A 72 -2.82 -20.77 -1.59
C GLU A 72 -1.32 -20.45 -1.41
N LYS A 73 -0.50 -20.72 -2.44
CA LYS A 73 0.94 -20.40 -2.42
C LYS A 73 1.21 -18.90 -2.48
N MET A 74 0.45 -18.13 -3.24
CA MET A 74 0.60 -16.67 -3.27
C MET A 74 0.19 -16.05 -1.95
N THR A 75 -0.82 -16.58 -1.27
CA THR A 75 -1.17 -16.18 0.09
C THR A 75 -0.03 -16.47 1.07
N GLN A 76 0.66 -17.62 0.91
CA GLN A 76 1.84 -17.96 1.71
C GLN A 76 3.08 -17.10 1.37
N ILE A 77 3.30 -16.76 0.10
CA ILE A 77 4.51 -16.08 -0.40
C ILE A 77 4.39 -14.55 -0.33
N GLY A 78 3.18 -14.01 -0.48
CA GLY A 78 2.89 -12.57 -0.57
C GLY A 78 3.29 -11.74 0.65
N ALA A 79 3.64 -12.39 1.76
CA ALA A 79 4.21 -11.74 2.93
C ALA A 79 5.70 -11.38 2.78
N SER A 80 6.43 -11.90 1.78
CA SER A 80 7.90 -11.97 1.85
C SER A 80 8.70 -11.46 0.65
N HIS A 81 8.10 -11.23 -0.52
CA HIS A 81 8.84 -10.76 -1.70
C HIS A 81 8.63 -9.27 -2.02
N THR A 82 9.75 -8.60 -2.25
CA THR A 82 9.88 -7.21 -2.71
C THR A 82 9.09 -6.99 -4.01
N GLY A 83 8.02 -6.20 -3.93
CA GLY A 83 7.14 -5.85 -5.05
C GLY A 83 7.84 -5.06 -6.16
N LEU A 84 7.11 -4.84 -7.26
CA LEU A 84 7.56 -4.19 -8.51
C LEU A 84 8.06 -2.73 -8.34
N GLY A 85 7.94 -2.15 -7.14
CA GLY A 85 8.37 -0.79 -6.83
C GLY A 85 7.32 0.28 -7.18
N ILE A 86 6.16 -0.14 -7.69
CA ILE A 86 5.05 0.75 -8.07
C ILE A 86 4.43 1.36 -6.81
N GLY A 87 4.23 0.55 -5.76
CA GLY A 87 3.74 1.05 -4.47
C GLY A 87 4.67 2.12 -3.88
N ALA A 88 5.99 1.89 -3.96
CA ALA A 88 6.98 2.86 -3.50
C ALA A 88 7.01 4.14 -4.36
N ALA A 89 6.83 4.04 -5.67
CA ALA A 89 6.73 5.20 -6.56
C ALA A 89 5.46 6.02 -6.28
N LEU A 90 4.32 5.36 -6.07
CA LEU A 90 3.06 6.01 -5.69
C LEU A 90 3.18 6.68 -4.33
N TYR A 91 3.79 6.02 -3.34
CA TYR A 91 4.07 6.63 -2.04
C TYR A 91 4.86 7.93 -2.21
N LYS A 92 5.96 7.91 -2.96
CA LYS A 92 6.78 9.12 -3.21
C LYS A 92 5.96 10.23 -3.87
N GLN A 93 5.11 9.89 -4.84
CA GLN A 93 4.26 10.84 -5.53
C GLN A 93 3.19 11.46 -4.61
N PHE A 94 2.62 10.67 -3.68
CA PHE A 94 1.53 11.14 -2.82
C PHE A 94 1.99 11.69 -1.47
N ALA A 95 3.18 11.33 -1.00
CA ALA A 95 3.73 11.78 0.27
C ALA A 95 3.84 13.31 0.34
N GLN A 96 4.11 13.98 -0.79
CA GLN A 96 4.15 15.44 -0.88
C GLN A 96 2.80 16.14 -0.58
N PHE A 97 1.69 15.40 -0.66
CA PHE A 97 0.35 15.92 -0.40
C PHE A 97 -0.17 15.57 1.00
N VAL A 98 0.61 14.86 1.83
CA VAL A 98 0.23 14.56 3.21
C VAL A 98 0.47 15.80 4.08
N PRO A 99 -0.58 16.40 4.67
CA PRO A 99 -0.42 17.59 5.50
C PRO A 99 0.43 17.27 6.74
N GLY A 100 1.52 18.02 6.92
CA GLY A 100 2.47 17.85 8.02
C GLY A 100 3.68 16.97 7.70
N GLY A 101 3.88 16.56 6.44
CA GLY A 101 5.12 15.96 5.99
C GLY A 101 6.27 16.97 6.00
N ASP A 102 7.40 16.57 6.57
CA ASP A 102 8.63 17.36 6.59
C ASP A 102 9.00 17.79 5.17
N LYS A 103 9.11 19.10 4.94
CA LYS A 103 9.85 19.64 3.80
C LYS A 103 11.32 19.74 4.14
#